data_AF-A0A6I5N9W0-F1
#
_entry.id   AF-A0A6I5N9W0-F1
#
_cell.length_a   1.000
_cell.length_b   1.000
_cell.length_c   1.000
_cell.angle_alpha   90.00
_cell.angle_beta   90.00
_cell.angle_gamma   90.00
#
_symmetry.space_group_name_H-M   'P 1'
#
loop_
_entity.id
_entity.type
_entity.pdbx_description
1 polymer ?
#
loop_
_entity_poly.entity_id
_entity_poly.type
_entity_poly.pdbx_seq_one_letter_code
_entity_poly.pdbx_strand_id
1 'polypeptide(L)'
;MADRGMAIPQYPNLGAAIKGVCLAWCQAHGYSDPFCRNGEWWAFPPHGVMPVRIKTVMEATFPYPVQIGPVTLKLFPDGSLAAGSEA
;
A
#
# COMPACT_ATOMS: atom_id res chain seq x y z
N MET A 1 -5.75 10.01 24.91
CA MET A 1 -4.53 10.11 24.08
C MET A 1 -4.99 10.30 22.64
N ALA A 2 -4.37 11.22 21.90
CA ALA A 2 -4.98 12.02 20.84
C ALA A 2 -5.66 11.25 19.69
N ASP A 3 -6.95 11.53 19.51
CA ASP A 3 -7.67 11.43 18.24
C ASP A 3 -7.09 12.51 17.30
N ARG A 4 -6.06 12.15 16.53
CA ARG A 4 -5.62 12.94 15.38
C ARG A 4 -6.44 12.44 14.20
N GLY A 5 -7.40 13.22 13.73
CA GLY A 5 -8.05 12.99 12.44
C GLY A 5 -6.99 12.72 11.38
N MET A 6 -6.85 11.45 10.98
CA MET A 6 -5.92 11.06 9.93
C MET A 6 -6.47 11.60 8.62
N ALA A 7 -5.95 12.74 8.19
CA ALA A 7 -6.17 13.22 6.83
C ALA A 7 -5.80 12.10 5.86
N ILE A 8 -6.72 11.77 4.95
CA ILE A 8 -6.48 10.77 3.91
C ILE A 8 -5.32 11.27 3.04
N PRO A 9 -4.23 10.48 2.85
CA PRO A 9 -3.11 10.91 2.05
C PRO A 9 -3.53 11.23 0.61
N GLN A 10 -3.12 12.41 0.12
CA GLN A 10 -3.39 12.88 -1.23
C GLN A 10 -2.23 12.55 -2.16
N TYR A 11 -2.57 12.01 -3.33
CA TYR A 11 -1.61 11.65 -4.36
C TYR A 11 -1.99 12.24 -5.72
N PRO A 12 -1.00 12.60 -6.56
CA PRO A 12 -1.25 13.22 -7.86
C PRO A 12 -1.84 12.25 -8.90
N ASN A 13 -1.65 10.94 -8.74
CA ASN A 13 -2.19 9.91 -9.63
C ASN A 13 -2.18 8.53 -8.94
N LEU A 14 -2.78 7.53 -9.61
CA LEU A 14 -2.88 6.16 -9.10
C LEU A 14 -1.52 5.50 -8.87
N GLY A 15 -0.55 5.70 -9.77
CA GLY A 15 0.79 5.13 -9.61
C GLY A 15 1.51 5.64 -8.36
N ALA A 16 1.41 6.95 -8.09
CA ALA A 16 1.95 7.56 -6.88
C ALA A 16 1.26 7.04 -5.62
N ALA A 17 -0.08 6.88 -5.65
CA ALA A 17 -0.86 6.33 -4.55
C ALA A 17 -0.47 4.89 -4.22
N ILE A 18 -0.41 4.02 -5.24
CA ILE A 18 0.00 2.62 -5.08
C ILE A 18 1.41 2.54 -4.47
N LYS A 19 2.38 3.31 -5.00
CA LYS A 19 3.74 3.35 -4.46
C LYS A 19 3.77 3.83 -3.01
N GLY A 20 2.97 4.85 -2.68
CA GLY A 20 2.87 5.39 -1.33
C GLY A 20 2.32 4.38 -0.32
N VAL A 21 1.25 3.68 -0.69
CA VAL A 21 0.65 2.62 0.15
C VAL A 21 1.62 1.44 0.34
N CYS A 22 2.26 0.99 -0.74
CA CYS A 22 3.29 -0.04 -0.71
C CYS A 22 4.45 0.35 0.24
N LEU A 23 4.99 1.56 0.09
CA LEU A 23 6.08 2.06 0.93
C LEU A 23 5.67 2.15 2.41
N ALA A 24 4.48 2.69 2.69
CA ALA A 24 3.97 2.82 4.06
C ALA A 24 3.79 1.44 4.72
N TRP A 25 3.25 0.47 3.98
CA TRP A 25 3.13 -0.91 4.46
C TRP A 25 4.50 -1.54 4.72
N CYS A 26 5.46 -1.38 3.80
CA CYS A 26 6.80 -1.91 3.99
C CYS A 26 7.46 -1.35 5.25
N GLN A 27 7.41 -0.03 5.46
CA GLN A 27 7.95 0.63 6.64
C GLN A 27 7.31 0.13 7.94
N ALA A 28 5.99 -0.08 7.94
CA ALA A 28 5.27 -0.58 9.11
C ALA A 28 5.61 -2.04 9.47
N HIS A 29 6.03 -2.85 8.50
CA HIS A 29 6.31 -4.29 8.68
C HIS A 29 7.81 -4.63 8.60
N GLY A 30 8.69 -3.63 8.52
CA GLY A 30 10.15 -3.83 8.47
C GLY A 30 10.69 -4.31 7.12
N TYR A 31 9.90 -4.23 6.06
CA TYR A 31 10.36 -4.52 4.69
C TYR A 31 11.09 -3.31 4.10
N SER A 32 12.03 -3.57 3.18
CA SER A 32 12.79 -2.53 2.49
C SER A 32 12.71 -2.63 0.97
N ASP A 33 13.12 -1.53 0.32
CA ASP A 33 13.34 -1.43 -1.12
C ASP A 33 12.18 -1.97 -1.98
N PRO A 34 10.94 -1.46 -1.82
CA PRO A 34 9.83 -1.90 -2.64
C PRO A 34 10.03 -1.53 -4.12
N PHE A 35 9.80 -2.48 -5.01
CA PHE A 35 9.90 -2.30 -6.46
C PHE A 35 8.79 -3.03 -7.22
N CYS A 36 8.48 -2.54 -8.42
CA CYS A 36 7.53 -3.18 -9.32
C CYS A 36 8.27 -3.96 -10.39
N ARG A 37 7.91 -5.24 -10.57
CA ARG A 37 8.46 -6.12 -11.61
C ARG A 37 7.34 -6.96 -12.19
N ASN A 38 7.20 -6.92 -13.52
CA ASN A 38 6.15 -7.63 -14.26
C ASN A 38 4.72 -7.31 -13.78
N GLY A 39 4.47 -6.06 -13.35
CA GLY A 39 3.17 -5.63 -12.83
C GLY A 39 2.87 -6.08 -11.39
N GLU A 40 3.79 -6.76 -10.73
CA GLU A 40 3.65 -7.15 -9.32
C GLU A 40 4.60 -6.33 -8.44
N TRP A 41 4.16 -6.04 -7.22
CA TRP A 41 5.01 -5.40 -6.20
C TRP A 41 5.79 -6.43 -5.40
N TRP A 42 7.07 -6.14 -5.23
CA TRP A 42 8.05 -6.93 -4.51
C TRP A 42 8.74 -6.06 -3.46
N ALA A 43 9.19 -6.67 -2.37
CA ALA A 43 9.99 -6.02 -1.34
C ALA A 43 10.95 -7.02 -0.68
N PHE A 44 12.01 -6.52 -0.05
CA PHE A 44 12.92 -7.33 0.74
C PHE A 44 12.36 -7.49 2.16
N PRO A 45 12.23 -8.73 2.68
CA PRO A 45 11.76 -8.95 4.04
C PRO A 45 12.82 -8.53 5.07
N PRO A 46 12.42 -8.31 6.33
CA PRO A 46 13.37 -8.03 7.41
C PRO A 46 14.49 -9.08 7.44
N HIS A 47 15.74 -8.64 7.41
CA HIS A 47 16.94 -9.50 7.40
C HIS A 47 17.07 -10.47 6.21
N GLY A 48 16.24 -10.33 5.16
CA GLY A 48 16.30 -11.19 3.99
C GLY A 48 17.00 -10.53 2.80
N VAL A 49 17.60 -11.37 1.96
CA VAL A 49 18.30 -10.95 0.72
C VAL A 49 17.54 -11.35 -0.54
N MET A 50 16.46 -12.13 -0.41
CA MET A 50 15.60 -12.53 -1.52
C MET A 50 14.30 -11.74 -1.46
N PRO A 51 13.93 -10.99 -2.52
CA PRO A 51 12.69 -10.24 -2.53
C PRO A 51 11.48 -11.20 -2.61
N VAL A 52 10.41 -10.83 -1.94
CA VAL A 52 9.13 -11.55 -1.93
C VAL A 52 8.03 -10.70 -2.54
N ARG A 53 6.99 -11.34 -3.09
CA ARG A 53 5.82 -10.63 -3.63
C ARG A 53 4.99 -10.11 -2.47
N ILE A 54 4.68 -8.82 -2.47
CA ILE A 54 3.88 -8.20 -1.41
C ILE A 54 2.51 -8.89 -1.30
N LYS A 55 1.87 -9.21 -2.43
CA LYS A 55 0.59 -9.94 -2.46
C LYS A 55 0.61 -11.25 -1.67
N THR A 56 1.76 -11.92 -1.56
CA THR A 56 1.89 -13.20 -0.86
C THR A 56 2.15 -13.06 0.64
N VAL A 57 2.56 -11.88 1.10
CA VAL A 57 2.98 -11.62 2.49
C VAL A 57 2.16 -10.54 3.18
N MET A 58 1.34 -9.79 2.45
CA MET A 58 0.48 -8.76 3.03
C MET A 58 -0.69 -9.32 3.85
N GLU A 59 -0.99 -10.62 3.74
CA GLU A 59 -2.01 -11.33 4.55
C GLU A 59 -3.32 -10.52 4.73
N ALA A 60 -3.91 -10.52 5.93
CA ALA A 60 -5.14 -9.82 6.31
C ALA A 60 -4.94 -8.29 6.48
N THR A 61 -4.03 -7.68 5.72
CA THR A 61 -3.84 -6.23 5.75
C THR A 61 -5.13 -5.52 5.31
N PHE A 62 -5.58 -4.56 6.11
CA PHE A 62 -6.69 -3.70 5.73
C PHE A 62 -6.27 -2.74 4.61
N PRO A 63 -7.16 -2.46 3.65
CA PRO A 63 -6.83 -1.53 2.57
C PRO A 63 -6.74 -0.10 3.10
N TYR A 64 -5.78 0.66 2.56
CA TYR A 64 -5.47 2.02 2.95
C TYR A 64 -6.34 3.01 2.15
N PRO A 65 -7.04 3.95 2.82
CA PRO A 65 -7.72 5.02 2.12
C PRO A 65 -6.69 5.98 1.50
N VAL A 66 -6.91 6.37 0.25
CA VAL A 66 -6.10 7.35 -0.47
C VAL A 66 -7.00 8.29 -1.27
N GLN A 67 -6.53 9.52 -1.50
CA GLN A 67 -7.24 10.51 -2.30
C GLN A 67 -6.44 10.82 -3.57
N ILE A 68 -7.11 10.78 -4.72
CA ILE A 68 -6.56 11.14 -6.03
C ILE A 68 -7.51 12.16 -6.66
N GLY A 69 -7.14 13.45 -6.56
CA GLY A 69 -8.05 14.55 -6.92
C GLY A 69 -9.36 14.46 -6.12
N PRO A 70 -10.54 14.43 -6.77
CA PRO A 70 -11.83 14.35 -6.08
C PRO A 70 -12.20 12.92 -5.64
N VAL A 71 -11.45 11.89 -6.05
CA VAL A 71 -11.80 10.49 -5.82
C VAL A 71 -11.08 9.94 -4.59
N THR A 72 -11.83 9.28 -3.71
CA THR A 72 -11.25 8.48 -2.62
C THR A 72 -11.30 7.00 -3.00
N LEU A 73 -10.16 6.33 -2.92
CA LEU A 73 -10.02 4.90 -3.18
C LEU A 73 -9.49 4.17 -1.94
N LYS A 74 -9.71 2.86 -1.89
CA LYS A 74 -9.10 1.96 -0.91
C LYS A 74 -8.13 1.04 -1.65
N LEU A 75 -6.85 1.08 -1.30
CA LEU A 75 -5.78 0.33 -1.96
C LEU A 75 -5.11 -0.65 -1.00
N PHE A 76 -4.82 -1.85 -1.47
CA PHE A 76 -3.92 -2.77 -0.79
C PHE A 76 -2.45 -2.45 -1.13
N PRO A 77 -1.49 -2.90 -0.30
CA PRO A 77 -0.05 -2.73 -0.54
C PRO A 77 0.45 -3.31 -1.86
N ASP A 78 -0.21 -4.34 -2.39
CA ASP A 78 0.12 -4.92 -3.71
C ASP A 78 -0.40 -4.07 -4.89
N GLY A 79 -1.08 -2.95 -4.60
CA GLY A 79 -1.66 -2.04 -5.58
C GLY A 79 -3.05 -2.45 -6.05
N SER A 80 -3.63 -3.54 -5.55
CA SER A 80 -5.01 -3.91 -5.87
C SER A 80 -6.02 -2.96 -5.20
N LEU A 81 -7.13 -2.72 -5.89
CA LEU A 81 -8.25 -1.98 -5.34
C LEU A 81 -9.04 -2.89 -4.41
N ALA A 82 -9.38 -2.39 -3.22
CA ALA A 82 -10.40 -3.05 -2.43
C ALA A 82 -11.74 -2.95 -3.16
N ALA A 83 -12.43 -4.09 -3.30
CA ALA A 83 -13.81 -4.07 -3.76
C ALA A 83 -14.59 -3.09 -2.87
N GLY A 84 -15.29 -2.15 -3.50
CA GLY A 84 -16.25 -1.33 -2.77
C GLY A 84 -17.25 -2.30 -2.15
N SER A 85 -17.44 -2.25 -0.82
CA SER A 85 -18.72 -2.73 -0.31
C SER A 85 -19.76 -1.77 -0.88
N GLU A 86 -20.56 -2.24 -1.83
CA GLU A 86 -21.87 -1.65 -2.02
C GLU A 86 -22.56 -1.64 -0.64
N ALA A 87 -23.15 -0.50 -0.32
CA ALA A 87 -23.82 -0.23 0.95
C ALA A 87 -24.97 -1.21 1.21
#